data_AF-A0A6B3EHL1-F1
#
_entry.id   AF-A0A6B3EHL1-F1
#
_cell.length_a   1.000
_cell.length_b   1.000
_cell.length_c   1.000
_cell.angle_alpha   90.00
_cell.angle_beta   90.00
_cell.angle_gamma   90.00
#
_symmetry.space_group_name_H-M   'P 1'
#
loop_
_entity.id
_entity.type
_entity.pdbx_description
1 polymer ?
#
loop_
_entity_poly.entity_id
_entity_poly.type
_entity_poly.pdbx_seq_one_letter_code
_entity_poly.pdbx_strand_id
1 'polypeptide(L)'
;EDLHGITEAVEHLIGLGHRSLAYVAGPDNRVHTVLRRRAVEDTLARHGLRAHSVIPCGFGNATAAAVTERLFAPGAEPPTAVLYPNDTMALTAIATLTRLGLRVPE
;
A
#
# COMPACT_ATOMS: atom_id res chain seq x y z
N GLU A 1 11.55 -15.73 2.00
CA GLU A 1 10.20 -15.85 1.40
C GLU A 1 9.44 -14.53 1.44
N ASP A 2 9.15 -13.95 2.61
CA ASP A 2 8.39 -12.69 2.75
C ASP A 2 8.85 -11.49 1.90
N LEU A 3 10.15 -11.23 1.81
CA LEU A 3 10.67 -10.08 1.04
C LEU A 3 10.61 -10.31 -0.47
N HIS A 4 10.63 -11.58 -0.90
CA HIS A 4 10.50 -11.93 -2.31
C HIS A 4 9.08 -11.67 -2.80
N GLY A 5 8.07 -12.12 -2.05
CA GLY A 5 6.67 -11.88 -2.41
C GLY A 5 6.30 -10.39 -2.45
N ILE A 6 6.90 -9.55 -1.61
CA ILE A 6 6.72 -8.09 -1.69
C ILE A 6 7.33 -7.51 -2.96
N THR A 7 8.53 -7.98 -3.32
CA THR A 7 9.21 -7.54 -4.55
C THR A 7 8.36 -7.89 -5.76
N GLU A 8 7.90 -9.14 -5.86
CA GLU A 8 7.02 -9.61 -6.93
C GLU A 8 5.70 -8.83 -6.98
N ALA A 9 5.07 -8.54 -5.84
CA ALA A 9 3.84 -7.75 -5.79
C ALA A 9 4.05 -6.32 -6.31
N VAL A 10 5.15 -5.67 -5.93
CA VAL A 10 5.48 -4.33 -6.42
C VAL A 10 5.80 -4.35 -7.92
N GLU A 11 6.62 -5.30 -8.38
CA GLU A 11 6.96 -5.47 -9.79
C GLU A 11 5.71 -5.76 -10.64
N HIS A 12 4.78 -6.56 -10.12
CA HIS A 12 3.50 -6.82 -10.78
C HIS A 12 2.69 -5.55 -10.98
N LEU A 13 2.53 -4.73 -9.92
CA LEU A 13 1.82 -3.45 -10.03
C LEU A 13 2.50 -2.49 -11.02
N ILE A 14 3.84 -2.43 -11.03
CA ILE A 14 4.60 -1.65 -12.01
C ILE A 14 4.35 -2.17 -13.43
N GLY A 15 4.32 -3.50 -13.61
CA GLY A 15 4.04 -4.18 -14.87
C GLY A 15 2.64 -3.89 -15.41
N LEU A 16 1.65 -3.70 -14.54
CA LEU A 16 0.30 -3.26 -14.89
C LEU A 16 0.22 -1.76 -15.29
N GLY A 17 1.33 -1.03 -15.18
CA GLY A 17 1.40 0.39 -15.56
C GLY A 17 1.29 1.37 -14.40
N HIS A 18 1.17 0.90 -13.15
CA HIS A 18 1.11 1.79 -12.00
C HIS A 18 2.46 2.50 -11.80
N ARG A 19 2.40 3.81 -11.56
CA ARG A 19 3.56 4.68 -11.31
C ARG A 19 3.45 5.45 -9.99
N SER A 20 2.22 5.59 -9.47
CA SER A 20 1.92 6.16 -8.16
C SER A 20 1.40 5.06 -7.25
N LEU A 21 2.26 4.56 -6.34
CA LEU A 21 1.97 3.45 -5.43
C LEU A 21 2.12 3.89 -3.98
N ALA A 22 1.11 3.65 -3.15
CA ALA A 22 1.21 3.81 -1.69
C ALA A 22 1.50 2.48 -1.01
N TYR A 23 2.27 2.49 0.08
CA TYR A 23 2.47 1.34 0.95
C TYR A 23 1.97 1.65 2.35
N VAL A 24 0.93 0.93 2.80
CA VAL A 24 0.43 1.02 4.17
C VAL A 24 1.20 0.01 5.00
N ALA A 25 2.29 0.45 5.62
CA ALA A 25 3.17 -0.40 6.40
C ALA A 25 2.53 -0.82 7.72
N GLY A 26 3.03 -1.91 8.31
CA GLY A 26 2.77 -2.25 9.71
C GLY A 26 3.35 -1.21 10.70
N PRO A 27 3.32 -1.48 12.01
CA PRO A 27 4.00 -0.67 13.01
C PRO A 27 5.51 -0.76 12.80
N ASP A 28 6.17 0.39 12.88
CA ASP A 28 7.59 0.62 12.62
C ASP A 28 8.53 -0.03 13.65
N ASN A 29 8.00 -0.33 14.84
CA ASN A 29 8.74 -1.02 15.90
C ASN A 29 8.97 -2.52 15.64
N ARG A 30 8.49 -3.07 14.52
CA ARG A 30 8.74 -4.46 14.14
C ARG A 30 9.76 -4.56 13.03
N VAL A 31 10.78 -5.39 13.25
CA VAL A 31 11.87 -5.64 12.28
C VAL A 31 11.32 -6.02 10.90
N HIS A 32 10.31 -6.90 10.85
CA HIS A 32 9.70 -7.31 9.58
C HIS A 32 9.05 -6.14 8.84
N THR A 33 8.38 -5.21 9.52
CA THR A 33 7.81 -4.02 8.88
C THR A 33 8.90 -3.16 8.23
N VAL A 34 10.01 -2.94 8.94
CA VAL A 34 11.12 -2.13 8.44
C VAL A 34 11.75 -2.78 7.21
N LEU A 35 11.96 -4.09 7.23
CA LEU A 35 12.52 -4.83 6.09
C LEU A 35 11.57 -4.82 4.88
N ARG A 36 10.27 -5.03 5.11
CA ARG A 36 9.25 -5.01 4.06
C ARG A 36 9.13 -3.63 3.41
N ARG A 37 9.14 -2.56 4.21
CA ARG A 37 9.20 -1.18 3.71
C ARG A 37 10.42 -0.95 2.82
N ARG A 38 11.62 -1.32 3.29
CA ARG A 38 12.85 -1.17 2.51
C ARG A 38 12.77 -1.94 1.19
N ALA A 39 12.24 -3.16 1.20
CA ALA A 39 12.06 -3.93 -0.03
C ALA A 39 11.12 -3.22 -1.03
N VAL A 40 10.02 -2.61 -0.58
CA VAL A 40 9.14 -1.80 -1.44
C VAL A 40 9.89 -0.60 -2.02
N GLU A 41 10.57 0.16 -1.16
CA GLU A 41 11.32 1.36 -1.55
C GLU A 41 12.44 1.04 -2.55
N ASP A 42 13.23 0.01 -2.27
CA ASP A 42 14.32 -0.46 -3.13
C ASP A 42 13.81 -0.95 -4.47
N THR A 43 12.69 -1.68 -4.49
CA THR A 43 12.09 -2.20 -5.73
C THR A 43 11.58 -1.04 -6.60
N LEU A 44 10.85 -0.09 -6.02
CA LEU A 44 10.41 1.12 -6.73
C LEU A 44 11.61 1.89 -7.30
N ALA A 45 12.67 2.07 -6.50
CA ALA A 45 13.87 2.78 -6.92
C ALA A 45 14.58 2.12 -8.11
N ARG A 46 14.63 0.78 -8.17
CA ARG A 46 15.19 0.04 -9.32
C ARG A 46 14.43 0.30 -10.62
N HIS A 47 13.14 0.65 -10.53
CA HIS A 47 12.30 1.02 -11.67
C HIS A 47 12.23 2.54 -11.90
N GLY A 48 13.03 3.34 -11.20
CA GLY A 48 13.02 4.81 -11.32
C GLY A 48 11.78 5.46 -10.70
N LEU A 49 11.07 4.76 -9.81
CA LEU A 49 9.87 5.23 -9.12
C LEU A 49 10.17 5.53 -7.66
N ARG A 50 9.26 6.30 -7.05
CA ARG A 50 9.21 6.51 -5.60
C ARG A 50 7.82 6.18 -5.10
N ALA A 51 7.71 5.72 -3.86
CA ALA A 51 6.41 5.51 -3.24
C ALA A 51 5.68 6.86 -3.15
N HIS A 52 4.41 6.88 -3.53
CA HIS A 52 3.50 8.01 -3.34
C HIS A 52 3.43 8.37 -1.85
N SER A 53 3.30 7.35 -1.00
CA SER A 53 3.33 7.50 0.44
C SER A 53 3.69 6.19 1.10
N VAL A 54 4.47 6.24 2.18
CA VAL A 54 4.68 5.11 3.09
C VAL A 54 4.08 5.46 4.44
N ILE A 55 3.02 4.75 4.84
CA ILE A 55 2.21 5.12 6.00
C ILE A 55 2.29 4.00 7.05
N PRO A 56 2.95 4.23 8.20
CA PRO A 56 2.92 3.29 9.31
C PRO A 56 1.50 3.12 9.86
N CYS A 57 1.07 1.88 10.07
CA CYS A 57 -0.26 1.51 10.53
C CYS A 57 -0.14 0.35 11.53
N GLY A 58 -0.86 0.41 12.65
CA GLY A 58 -0.73 -0.56 13.77
C GLY A 58 -1.28 -1.97 13.51
N PHE A 59 -1.36 -2.42 12.25
CA PHE A 59 -2.02 -3.66 11.80
C PHE A 59 -3.51 -3.81 12.14
N GLY A 60 -4.19 -2.74 12.61
CA GLY A 60 -5.60 -2.78 12.94
C GLY A 60 -6.50 -2.49 11.73
N ASN A 61 -7.66 -3.13 11.65
CA ASN A 61 -8.67 -2.84 10.63
C ASN A 61 -9.10 -1.36 10.68
N ALA A 62 -9.36 -0.84 11.88
CA ALA A 62 -9.74 0.57 12.06
C ALA A 62 -8.66 1.54 11.54
N THR A 63 -7.38 1.22 11.79
CA THR A 63 -6.26 2.03 11.29
C THR A 63 -6.07 1.89 9.77
N ALA A 64 -6.31 0.70 9.21
CA ALA A 64 -6.29 0.49 7.75
C ALA A 64 -7.40 1.29 7.05
N ALA A 65 -8.63 1.25 7.58
CA ALA A 65 -9.76 2.03 7.07
C ALA A 65 -9.45 3.53 7.09
N ALA A 66 -9.01 4.07 8.24
CA ALA A 66 -8.71 5.50 8.38
C ALA A 66 -7.59 5.97 7.43
N VAL A 67 -6.55 5.15 7.23
CA VAL A 67 -5.49 5.46 6.27
C VAL A 67 -6.01 5.43 4.83
N THR A 68 -6.84 4.44 4.50
CA THR A 68 -7.47 4.33 3.17
C THR A 68 -8.37 5.54 2.89
N GLU A 69 -9.21 5.95 3.85
CA GLU A 69 -10.06 7.14 3.71
C GLU A 69 -9.24 8.40 3.45
N ARG A 70 -8.10 8.55 4.14
CA ARG A 70 -7.21 9.70 3.94
C ARG A 70 -6.53 9.71 2.58
N LEU A 71 -6.13 8.54 2.07
CA LEU A 71 -5.50 8.43 0.75
C LEU A 71 -6.45 8.81 -0.39
N PHE A 72 -7.75 8.60 -0.21
CA PHE A 72 -8.79 8.83 -1.23
C PHE A 72 -9.76 9.94 -0.84
N ALA A 73 -9.40 10.81 0.10
CA ALA A 73 -10.23 11.92 0.52
C ALA A 73 -10.44 12.94 -0.63
N PRO A 74 -11.59 13.62 -0.71
CA PRO A 74 -11.81 14.67 -1.68
C PRO A 74 -10.70 15.74 -1.65
N GLY A 75 -10.13 16.04 -2.81
CA GLY A 75 -9.03 17.01 -2.95
C GLY A 75 -7.62 16.44 -2.70
N ALA A 76 -7.49 15.17 -2.35
CA ALA A 76 -6.21 14.46 -2.38
C ALA A 76 -5.82 14.10 -3.84
N GLU A 77 -4.53 13.87 -4.06
CA GLU A 77 -4.02 13.22 -5.28
C GLU A 77 -3.83 11.72 -4.97
N PRO A 78 -4.82 10.86 -5.26
CA PRO A 78 -4.78 9.48 -4.79
C PRO A 78 -3.73 8.64 -5.55
N PRO A 79 -3.13 7.63 -4.88
CA PRO A 79 -2.30 6.66 -5.58
C PRO A 79 -3.15 5.79 -6.51
N THR A 80 -2.52 5.27 -7.57
CA THR A 80 -3.18 4.34 -8.50
C THR A 80 -3.19 2.89 -8.00
N ALA A 81 -2.34 2.57 -7.01
CA ALA A 81 -2.32 1.28 -6.34
C ALA A 81 -1.89 1.44 -4.88
N VAL A 82 -2.41 0.59 -3.99
CA VAL A 82 -2.04 0.57 -2.57
C VAL A 82 -1.65 -0.84 -2.16
N LEU A 83 -0.44 -0.99 -1.63
CA LEU A 83 0.06 -2.24 -1.09
C LEU A 83 -0.19 -2.32 0.42
N TYR A 84 -0.78 -3.44 0.85
CA TYR A 84 -1.04 -3.77 2.25
C TYR A 84 -0.18 -4.95 2.71
N PRO A 85 0.16 -5.08 3.99
CA PRO A 85 1.11 -6.07 4.48
C PRO A 85 0.46 -7.45 4.74
N ASN A 86 -0.87 -7.53 4.68
CA ASN A 86 -1.67 -8.73 4.81
C ASN A 86 -3.08 -8.53 4.20
N ASP A 87 -3.80 -9.64 4.02
CA ASP A 87 -5.12 -9.68 3.38
C ASP A 87 -6.20 -9.02 4.22
N THR A 88 -6.12 -9.11 5.55
CA THR A 88 -7.13 -8.50 6.44
C THR A 88 -7.17 -6.97 6.27
N MET A 89 -6.01 -6.34 6.19
CA MET A 89 -5.92 -4.90 5.91
C MET A 89 -6.36 -4.57 4.49
N ALA A 90 -5.98 -5.39 3.50
CA ALA A 90 -6.40 -5.21 2.11
C ALA A 90 -7.93 -5.30 1.95
N LEU A 91 -8.57 -6.30 2.56
CA LEU A 91 -10.03 -6.47 2.56
C LEU A 91 -10.73 -5.30 3.28
N THR A 92 -10.15 -4.83 4.38
CA THR A 92 -10.66 -3.64 5.06
C THR A 92 -10.61 -2.42 4.15
N ALA A 93 -9.49 -2.22 3.43
CA ALA A 93 -9.35 -1.13 2.48
C ALA A 93 -10.35 -1.23 1.32
N ILE A 94 -10.57 -2.42 0.75
CA ILE A 94 -11.59 -2.63 -0.31
C ILE A 94 -12.99 -2.27 0.19
N ALA A 95 -13.36 -2.71 1.40
CA ALA A 95 -14.64 -2.38 2.01
C ALA A 95 -14.77 -0.87 2.25
N THR A 96 -13.71 -0.21 2.68
CA THR A 96 -13.65 1.25 2.85
C THR A 96 -13.81 1.98 1.52
N LEU A 97 -13.06 1.60 0.47
CA LEU A 97 -13.16 2.21 -0.86
C LEU A 97 -14.56 2.06 -1.44
N THR A 98 -15.16 0.88 -1.29
CA THR A 98 -16.54 0.63 -1.72
C THR A 98 -17.54 1.56 -1.03
N ARG A 99 -17.36 1.81 0.28
CA ARG A 99 -18.19 2.77 1.03
C ARG A 99 -18.01 4.23 0.59
N LEU A 100 -16.83 4.56 0.05
CA LEU A 100 -16.55 5.87 -0.55
C LEU A 100 -17.07 5.98 -1.99
N GLY A 101 -17.72 4.94 -2.52
CA GLY A 101 -18.22 4.89 -3.90
C GLY A 101 -17.14 4.61 -4.94
N LEU A 102 -15.94 4.21 -4.52
CA LEU A 102 -14.85 3.81 -5.40
C LEU A 102 -14.89 2.31 -5.67
N ARG A 103 -14.53 1.91 -6.90
CA ARG A 103 -14.41 0.50 -7.28
C ARG A 103 -12.95 0.08 -7.23
N VAL A 104 -12.74 -1.22 -7.05
CA VAL A 104 -11.41 -1.83 -7.09
C VAL A 104 -11.54 -3.05 -7.99
N PRO A 105 -10.78 -3.16 -9.10
CA PRO A 105 -9.64 -2.31 -9.50
C PRO A 105 -9.99 -1.06 -10.34
N GLU A 106 -11.27 -0.80 -10.62
CA GLU A 106 -11.71 0.15 -11.67
C GLU A 106 -11.72 1.63 -11.29
#